data_AF-E6IZX1-F1
#
_entry.id   AF-E6IZX1-F1
#
_cell.length_a   1.000
_cell.length_b   1.000
_cell.length_c   1.000
_cell.angle_alpha   90.00
_cell.angle_beta   90.00
_cell.angle_gamma   90.00
#
_symmetry.space_group_name_H-M   'P 1'
#
loop_
_entity.id
_entity.type
_entity.pdbx_description
1 polymer ?
#
loop_
_entity_poly.entity_id
_entity_poly.type
_entity_poly.pdbx_seq_one_letter_code
_entity_poly.pdbx_strand_id
1 'polypeptide(L)' 'MGVSLAEGFLMANLFKSASRQPEIIGQLRTLMIMGIAFIEGTFFVTLAMSFIIK' A
#
# COMPACT_ATOMS: atom_id res chain seq x y z
N MET A 1 -0.80 -2.63 -12.92
CA MET A 1 -1.91 -3.55 -12.57
C MET A 1 -1.77 -4.09 -11.14
N GLY A 2 -0.70 -4.81 -10.78
CA GLY A 2 -0.57 -5.41 -9.44
C GLY A 2 -0.54 -4.41 -8.27
N VAL A 3 0.18 -3.29 -8.45
CA VAL A 3 0.34 -2.21 -7.46
C VAL A 3 -1.02 -1.63 -7.06
N SER A 4 -1.80 -1.18 -8.04
CA SER A 4 -3.14 -0.58 -7.81
C SER A 4 -4.12 -1.54 -7.14
N LEU A 5 -4.04 -2.84 -7.43
CA LEU A 5 -4.86 -3.85 -6.74
C LEU A 5 -4.43 -4.02 -5.28
N ALA A 6 -3.13 -4.04 -5.01
CA ALA A 6 -2.58 -4.15 -3.65
C ALA A 6 -2.98 -2.93 -2.79
N GLU A 7 -2.91 -1.73 -3.35
CA GLU A 7 -3.37 -0.51 -2.66
C GLU A 7 -4.87 -0.54 -2.39
N GLY A 8 -5.68 -0.98 -3.36
CA GLY A 8 -7.12 -1.14 -3.18
C GLY A 8 -7.46 -2.11 -2.04
N PHE A 9 -6.76 -3.25 -1.96
CA PHE A 9 -6.90 -4.20 -0.86
C PHE A 9 -6.44 -3.63 0.48
N LEU A 10 -5.31 -2.90 0.50
CA LEU A 10 -4.80 -2.26 1.71
C LEU A 10 -5.81 -1.25 2.26
N MET A 11 -6.35 -0.36 1.42
CA MET A 11 -7.34 0.63 1.81
C MET A 11 -8.63 -0.02 2.31
N ALA A 12 -9.15 -1.02 1.60
CA ALA A 12 -10.39 -1.70 1.99
C ALA A 12 -10.26 -2.34 3.39
N ASN A 13 -9.13 -3.01 3.67
CA ASN A 13 -8.90 -3.62 4.98
C ASN A 13 -8.63 -2.60 6.08
N LEU A 14 -8.00 -1.47 5.75
CA LEU A 14 -7.79 -0.39 6.70
C LEU A 14 -9.10 0.25 7.12
N PHE A 15 -9.97 0.59 6.17
CA PHE A 15 -11.29 1.15 6.48
C PHE A 15 -12.15 0.16 7.29
N LYS A 16 -12.07 -1.13 6.96
CA LYS A 16 -12.74 -2.19 7.74
C LYS A 16 -12.19 -2.31 9.16
N SER A 17 -10.89 -2.09 9.37
CA SER A 17 -10.28 -2.14 10.71
C SER A 17 -10.60 -0.87 11.51
N ALA A 18 -10.55 0.29 10.85
CA ALA A 18 -10.87 1.58 11.45
C ALA A 18 -12.34 1.69 11.87
N SER A 19 -13.27 1.07 11.11
CA SER A 19 -14.69 1.02 11.51
C SER A 19 -14.97 0.10 12.69
N ARG A 20 -14.11 -0.90 12.92
CA ARG A 20 -14.22 -1.83 14.07
C ARG A 20 -13.59 -1.27 15.34
N GLN A 21 -12.44 -0.61 15.20
CA GLN A 21 -11.69 -0.03 16.31
C GLN A 21 -11.16 1.36 15.91
N PRO A 22 -11.97 2.42 16.07
CA PRO A 22 -11.57 3.78 15.67
C PRO A 22 -10.44 4.34 16.55
N GLU A 23 -10.27 3.82 17.76
CA GLU A 23 -9.24 4.22 18.73
C GLU A 23 -7.82 4.02 18.20
N ILE A 24 -7.60 2.98 17.39
CA ILE A 24 -6.29 2.61 16.86
C ILE A 24 -6.00 3.24 15.47
N ILE A 25 -6.81 4.20 15.02
CA ILE A 25 -6.69 4.79 13.68
C ILE A 25 -5.31 5.43 13.43
N GLY A 26 -4.68 5.97 14.48
CA GLY A 26 -3.32 6.51 14.40
C GLY A 26 -2.28 5.44 14.03
N GLN A 27 -2.37 4.26 14.64
CA GLN A 27 -1.50 3.12 14.32
C GLN A 27 -1.82 2.54 12.94
N LEU A 28 -3.11 2.41 12.61
CA LEU A 28 -3.55 1.97 11.29
C LEU A 28 -3.02 2.88 10.18
N ARG A 29 -3.04 4.21 10.37
CA ARG A 29 -2.48 5.17 9.41
C ARG A 29 -0.97 5.02 9.24
N THR A 30 -0.22 4.80 10.32
CA THR A 30 1.22 4.53 10.20
C THR A 30 1.48 3.24 9.43
N LEU A 31 0.72 2.18 9.72
CA LEU A 31 0.81 0.91 8.99
C LEU A 31 0.43 1.06 7.51
N MET A 32 -0.58 1.89 7.22
CA MET A 32 -0.99 2.24 5.87
C MET A 32 0.15 2.86 5.07
N ILE A 33 0.78 3.90 5.62
CA ILE A 33 1.86 4.63 4.95
C ILE A 33 3.04 3.70 4.70
N MET A 34 3.39 2.85 5.68
CA MET A 34 4.41 1.81 5.48
C MET A 34 4.03 0.83 4.38
N GLY A 35 2.78 0.33 4.38
CA GLY A 35 2.27 -0.59 3.36
C GLY A 35 2.33 0.01 1.95
N ILE A 36 1.87 1.26 1.78
CA ILE A 36 1.97 1.99 0.50
C ILE A 36 3.43 2.15 0.09
N ALA A 37 4.32 2.54 1.01
CA ALA A 37 5.73 2.73 0.68
C ALA A 37 6.40 1.46 0.13
N PHE A 38 6.06 0.28 0.66
CA PHE A 38 6.53 -0.99 0.10
C PHE A 38 5.93 -1.30 -1.27
N ILE A 39 4.62 -1.09 -1.44
CA ILE A 39 3.91 -1.34 -2.70
C ILE A 39 4.48 -0.43 -3.81
N GLU A 40 4.61 0.87 -3.53
CA GLU A 40 5.20 1.84 -4.45
C GLU A 40 6.71 1.59 -4.68
N GLY A 41 7.44 1.15 -3.67
CA GLY A 41 8.84 0.73 -3.83
C GLY A 41 8.99 -0.37 -4.89
N THR A 42 8.12 -1.37 -4.88
CA THR A 42 8.12 -2.42 -5.92
C THR A 42 7.71 -1.90 -7.31
N PHE A 43 6.82 -0.91 -7.38
CA PHE A 43 6.50 -0.23 -8.63
C PHE A 43 7.74 0.43 -9.23
N PHE A 44 8.46 1.24 -8.45
CA PHE A 44 9.65 1.95 -8.94
C PHE A 44 10.76 1.02 -9.38
N VAL A 45 10.98 -0.10 -8.68
CA VAL A 45 11.96 -1.12 -9.10
C VAL A 45 11.55 -1.73 -10.44
N THR A 46 10.28 -2.10 -10.60
CA THR A 46 9.77 -2.67 -11.86
C THR A 46 9.86 -1.67 -13.01
N LEU A 47 9.52 -0.40 -12.73
CA LEU A 47 9.63 0.70 -13.69
C LEU A 47 11.09 0.91 -14.11
N ALA A 48 12.03 0.96 -13.16
CA ALA A 48 13.45 1.10 -13.47
C ALA A 48 13.95 -0.07 -14.33
N MET A 49 13.57 -1.31 -13.99
CA MET A 49 13.91 -2.49 -14.79
C MET A 49 13.33 -2.43 -16.20
N SER A 50 12.15 -1.84 -16.40
CA SER A 50 11.57 -1.68 -17.75
C SER A 50 12.39 -0.76 -18.67
N PHE A 51 13.20 0.13 -18.11
CA PHE A 51 14.13 0.97 -18.88
C PHE A 51 15.52 0.35 -19.05
N ILE A 52 15.94 -0.52 -18.12
CA ILE A 52 17.25 -1.20 -18.14
C ILE A 52 17.22 -2.42 -19.06
N ILE A 53 16.14 -3.19 -19.01
CA ILE A 53 15.97 -4.39 -19.82
C ILE A 53 15.49 -3.94 -21.20
N LYS A 54 16.37 -4.07 -22.20
CA LYS A 54 16.08 -3.79 -23.61
C LYS A 54 15.77 -5.08 -24.37
#